data_AF-A0A2V9Q991-F1
#
_entry.id   AF-A0A2V9Q991-F1
#
_cell.length_a   1.000
_cell.length_b   1.000
_cell.length_c   1.000
_cell.angle_alpha   90.00
_cell.angle_beta   90.00
_cell.angle_gamma   90.00
#
_symmetry.space_group_name_H-M   'P 1'
#
loop_
_entity.id
_entity.type
_entity.pdbx_description
1 polymer ?
#
loop_
_entity_poly.entity_id
_entity_poly.type
_entity_poly.pdbx_seq_one_letter_code
_entity_poly.pdbx_strand_id
1 'polypeptide(L)'
;MKRELNLLALVAPLALLGNLAAQSSYDLRSPDTTIEVRIRTAGEIRYDVVLNGRAVLENATMSLDIEHTKLGIKPRVHDAKQRSYDQTVEPVVRQKFAAIRDRYNELKLSLDGGYAVVFRAYNEGVAYRFETSLGQKQVKIYGEEANFRFSSNFVVYYPQEDSFYS
;
A
#
# COMPACT_ATOMS: atom_id res chain seq x y z
N MET A 1 -21.41 -54.74 50.01
CA MET A 1 -20.87 -53.37 50.17
C MET A 1 -20.95 -52.67 48.84
N LYS A 2 -21.89 -51.72 48.69
CA LYS A 2 -22.13 -50.97 47.46
C LYS A 2 -21.04 -49.89 47.32
N ARG A 3 -20.37 -49.83 46.17
CA ARG A 3 -19.46 -48.73 45.81
C ARG A 3 -20.09 -47.97 44.66
N GLU A 4 -20.64 -46.81 44.98
CA GLU A 4 -21.14 -45.80 44.06
C GLU A 4 -19.98 -45.31 43.18
N LEU A 5 -20.14 -45.33 41.86
CA LEU A 5 -19.15 -44.86 40.90
C LEU A 5 -19.57 -43.46 40.42
N ASN A 6 -18.90 -42.42 40.94
CA ASN A 6 -19.16 -41.03 40.57
C ASN A 6 -18.80 -40.78 39.10
N LEU A 7 -19.80 -40.31 38.34
CA LEU A 7 -19.71 -39.88 36.96
C LEU A 7 -19.02 -38.51 36.90
N LEU A 8 -17.72 -38.47 36.57
CA LEU A 8 -17.00 -37.21 36.33
C LEU A 8 -17.29 -36.73 34.90
N ALA A 9 -18.16 -35.73 34.74
CA ALA A 9 -18.40 -35.07 33.47
C ALA A 9 -17.19 -34.18 33.11
N LEU A 10 -16.45 -34.56 32.07
CA LEU A 10 -15.35 -33.79 31.50
C LEU A 10 -15.93 -32.67 30.61
N VAL A 11 -16.05 -31.47 31.16
CA VAL A 11 -16.40 -30.26 30.37
C VAL A 11 -15.17 -29.85 29.56
N ALA A 12 -15.19 -30.14 28.26
CA ALA A 12 -14.18 -29.65 27.33
C ALA A 12 -14.35 -28.13 27.11
N PRO A 13 -13.29 -27.31 27.22
CA PRO A 13 -13.39 -25.89 26.90
C PRO A 13 -13.50 -25.75 25.38
N LEU A 14 -14.65 -25.26 24.92
CA LEU A 14 -14.90 -24.87 23.55
C LEU A 14 -13.98 -23.67 23.24
N ALA A 15 -12.83 -23.94 22.63
CA ALA A 15 -11.94 -22.90 22.14
C ALA A 15 -12.69 -22.07 21.10
N LEU A 16 -13.04 -20.83 21.47
CA LEU A 16 -13.48 -19.80 20.54
C LEU A 16 -12.32 -19.56 19.57
N LEU A 17 -12.33 -20.27 18.44
CA LEU A 17 -11.58 -19.93 17.25
C LEU A 17 -12.18 -18.63 16.72
N GLY A 18 -11.80 -17.51 17.34
CA GLY A 18 -12.01 -16.20 16.74
C GLY A 18 -11.34 -16.24 15.37
N ASN A 19 -12.12 -16.00 14.31
CA ASN A 19 -11.57 -15.74 12.99
C ASN A 19 -10.66 -14.52 13.13
N LEU A 20 -9.35 -14.75 13.31
CA LEU A 20 -8.36 -13.75 12.90
C LEU A 20 -8.51 -13.67 11.38
N ALA A 21 -9.33 -12.73 10.93
CA ALA A 21 -9.30 -12.30 9.55
C ALA A 21 -7.84 -11.91 9.28
N ALA A 22 -7.13 -12.72 8.51
CA ALA A 22 -5.76 -12.47 8.15
C ALA A 22 -5.70 -11.08 7.53
N GLN A 23 -5.07 -10.14 8.25
CA GLN A 23 -4.81 -8.81 7.72
C GLN A 23 -3.87 -8.98 6.55
N SER A 24 -4.36 -8.76 5.32
CA SER A 24 -3.51 -8.81 4.13
C SER A 24 -2.50 -7.66 4.17
N SER A 25 -1.29 -8.00 4.59
CA SER A 25 -0.13 -7.12 4.67
C SER A 25 0.91 -7.52 3.64
N TYR A 26 1.60 -6.53 3.07
CA TYR A 26 2.63 -6.71 2.05
C TYR A 26 3.80 -5.78 2.33
N ASP A 27 5.02 -6.25 2.12
CA ASP A 27 6.22 -5.45 2.27
C ASP A 27 6.96 -5.34 0.94
N LEU A 28 7.50 -4.16 0.67
CA LEU A 28 8.35 -3.86 -0.48
C LEU A 28 9.59 -3.12 0.00
N ARG A 29 10.79 -3.58 -0.38
CA ARG A 29 12.05 -2.93 -0.01
C ARG A 29 12.77 -2.38 -1.22
N SER A 30 13.53 -1.29 -1.05
CA SER A 30 14.45 -0.78 -2.06
C SER A 30 15.54 -1.80 -2.40
N PRO A 31 16.21 -1.68 -3.56
CA PRO A 31 17.35 -2.53 -3.93
C PRO A 31 18.48 -2.60 -2.89
N ASP A 32 18.73 -1.52 -2.16
CA ASP A 32 19.72 -1.47 -1.07
C ASP A 32 19.14 -1.75 0.32
N THR A 33 17.84 -2.04 0.40
CA THR A 33 17.07 -2.34 1.61
C THR A 33 16.95 -1.22 2.64
N THR A 34 17.42 -0.01 2.33
CA THR A 34 17.34 1.14 3.24
C THR A 34 15.93 1.70 3.34
N ILE A 35 15.12 1.60 2.29
CA ILE A 35 13.72 2.01 2.25
C ILE A 35 12.82 0.79 2.25
N GLU A 36 11.78 0.82 3.08
CA GLU A 36 10.74 -0.19 3.18
C GLU A 36 9.36 0.47 3.10
N VAL A 37 8.46 -0.11 2.32
CA VAL A 37 7.05 0.24 2.24
C VAL A 37 6.26 -0.90 2.83
N ARG A 38 5.43 -0.62 3.83
CA ARG A 38 4.56 -1.61 4.48
C ARG A 38 3.12 -1.31 4.12
N ILE A 39 2.47 -2.16 3.34
CA ILE A 39 1.13 -1.96 2.81
C ILE A 39 0.14 -2.85 3.55
N ARG A 40 -0.99 -2.30 3.96
CA ARG A 40 -2.08 -2.98 4.66
C ARG A 40 -3.39 -2.69 3.94
N THR A 41 -4.23 -3.70 3.76
CA THR A 41 -5.46 -3.58 2.95
C THR A 41 -6.74 -3.89 3.73
N ALA A 42 -6.65 -4.05 5.05
CA ALA A 42 -7.83 -4.26 5.89
C ALA A 42 -8.65 -2.97 6.03
N GLY A 43 -9.86 -2.99 5.47
CA GLY A 43 -10.84 -1.89 5.55
C GLY A 43 -10.56 -0.74 4.58
N GLU A 44 -9.31 -0.35 4.39
CA GLU A 44 -8.83 0.60 3.37
C GLU A 44 -7.36 0.32 3.05
N ILE A 45 -6.84 0.90 1.97
CA ILE A 45 -5.41 0.83 1.66
C ILE A 45 -4.67 1.80 2.59
N ARG A 46 -3.81 1.25 3.44
CA ARG A 46 -2.88 1.99 4.28
C ARG A 46 -1.44 1.63 3.94
N TYR A 47 -0.53 2.57 4.09
CA TYR A 47 0.88 2.31 3.92
C TYR A 47 1.74 3.09 4.91
N ASP A 48 2.91 2.52 5.22
CA ASP A 48 4.00 3.18 5.93
C ASP A 48 5.20 3.26 5.00
N VAL A 49 6.03 4.28 5.19
CA VAL A 49 7.35 4.40 4.57
C VAL A 49 8.38 4.47 5.68
N VAL A 50 9.34 3.55 5.66
CA VAL A 50 10.38 3.39 6.68
C VAL A 50 11.74 3.57 6.01
N LEU A 51 12.57 4.44 6.56
CA LEU A 51 13.94 4.69 6.11
C LEU A 51 14.91 4.28 7.23
N ASN A 52 15.81 3.33 6.95
CA ASN A 52 16.79 2.79 7.90
C ASN A 52 16.15 2.37 9.24
N GLY A 53 15.00 1.70 9.15
CA GLY A 53 14.22 1.23 10.31
C GLY A 53 13.43 2.32 11.05
N ARG A 54 13.47 3.58 10.61
CA ARG A 54 12.70 4.69 11.19
C ARG A 54 11.52 5.06 10.29
N ALA A 55 10.32 5.12 10.84
CA ALA A 55 9.15 5.54 10.08
C ALA A 55 9.28 7.01 9.66
N VAL A 56 8.99 7.29 8.40
CA VAL A 56 8.86 8.63 7.82
C VAL A 56 7.39 8.96 7.60
N LEU A 57 6.62 8.00 7.09
CA LEU A 57 5.17 8.04 6.99
C LEU A 57 4.57 6.88 7.77
N GLU A 58 3.48 7.13 8.50
CA GLU A 58 2.74 6.14 9.28
C GLU A 58 1.24 6.25 9.05
N ASN A 59 0.59 5.13 8.76
CA ASN A 59 -0.85 5.04 8.53
C ASN A 59 -1.35 6.04 7.48
N ALA A 60 -0.53 6.29 6.45
CA ALA A 60 -0.94 7.03 5.28
C ALA A 60 -2.02 6.23 4.53
N THR A 61 -3.07 6.91 4.07
CA THR A 61 -4.20 6.32 3.37
C THR A 61 -4.23 6.79 1.91
N MET A 62 -4.82 5.97 1.04
CA MET A 62 -5.07 6.37 -0.34
C MET A 62 -6.40 5.83 -0.86
N SER A 63 -7.09 6.63 -1.66
CA SER A 63 -8.30 6.23 -2.38
C SER A 63 -8.49 7.06 -3.64
N LEU A 64 -9.26 6.53 -4.61
CA LEU A 64 -9.59 7.23 -5.84
C LEU A 64 -11.10 7.15 -6.07
N ASP A 65 -11.78 8.29 -6.16
CA ASP A 65 -13.19 8.38 -6.51
C ASP A 65 -13.34 8.55 -8.02
N ILE A 66 -13.84 7.49 -8.66
CA ILE A 66 -14.05 7.40 -10.10
C ILE A 66 -15.53 7.10 -10.36
N GLU A 67 -16.21 7.98 -11.10
CA GLU A 67 -17.65 7.86 -11.35
C GLU A 67 -18.48 7.58 -10.07
N HIS A 68 -18.17 8.28 -8.98
CA HIS A 68 -18.79 8.11 -7.66
C HIS A 68 -18.60 6.72 -7.02
N THR A 69 -17.65 5.94 -7.55
CA THR A 69 -17.18 4.68 -6.98
C THR A 69 -15.80 4.90 -6.37
N LYS A 70 -15.69 4.72 -5.05
CA LYS A 70 -14.42 4.91 -4.34
C LYS A 70 -13.58 3.63 -4.32
N LEU A 71 -12.50 3.63 -5.10
CA LEU A 71 -11.47 2.59 -5.08
C LEU A 71 -10.59 2.72 -3.84
N GLY A 72 -10.08 1.61 -3.32
CA GLY A 72 -9.21 1.58 -2.14
C GLY A 72 -9.94 1.45 -0.80
N ILE A 73 -11.28 1.40 -0.81
CA ILE A 73 -12.12 1.15 0.37
C ILE A 73 -12.61 -0.29 0.38
N LYS A 74 -12.47 -0.95 1.54
CA LYS A 74 -12.65 -2.39 1.75
C LYS A 74 -12.05 -3.22 0.61
N PRO A 75 -10.79 -2.94 0.21
CA PRO A 75 -10.18 -3.55 -0.95
C PRO A 75 -10.05 -5.07 -0.73
N ARG A 76 -10.31 -5.84 -1.79
CA ARG A 76 -10.02 -7.28 -1.83
C ARG A 76 -8.91 -7.52 -2.83
N VAL A 77 -7.71 -7.83 -2.33
CA VAL A 77 -6.56 -8.19 -3.15
C VAL A 77 -6.70 -9.64 -3.58
N HIS A 78 -6.62 -9.91 -4.88
CA HIS A 78 -6.66 -11.27 -5.44
C HIS A 78 -5.34 -11.70 -6.06
N ASP A 79 -4.44 -10.77 -6.38
CA ASP A 79 -3.09 -11.07 -6.87
C ASP A 79 -2.08 -10.03 -6.36
N ALA A 80 -0.86 -10.49 -6.08
CA ALA A 80 0.24 -9.66 -5.61
C ALA A 80 1.53 -10.10 -6.31
N LYS A 81 2.02 -9.26 -7.22
CA LYS A 81 3.18 -9.56 -8.06
C LYS A 81 4.34 -8.64 -7.75
N GLN A 82 5.47 -9.22 -7.38
CA GLN A 82 6.72 -8.49 -7.22
C GLN A 82 7.63 -8.63 -8.43
N ARG A 83 8.42 -7.60 -8.70
CA ARG A 83 9.56 -7.67 -9.64
C ARG A 83 10.65 -6.69 -9.26
N SER A 84 11.87 -6.97 -9.71
CA SER A 84 12.97 -6.01 -9.71
C SER A 84 13.16 -5.44 -11.12
N TYR A 85 13.57 -4.18 -11.20
CA TYR A 85 13.86 -3.48 -12.45
C TYR A 85 15.17 -2.70 -12.31
N ASP A 86 16.00 -2.76 -13.34
CA ASP A 86 17.28 -2.05 -13.40
C ASP A 86 17.60 -1.81 -14.88
N GLN A 87 17.40 -0.58 -15.33
CA GLN A 87 17.68 -0.16 -16.71
C GLN A 87 18.30 1.23 -16.72
N THR A 88 18.92 1.60 -17.84
CA THR A 88 19.40 2.96 -18.07
C THR A 88 18.48 3.65 -19.06
N VAL A 89 18.00 4.84 -18.68
CA VAL A 89 17.21 5.72 -19.53
C VAL A 89 18.13 6.81 -20.06
N GLU A 90 18.15 7.01 -21.37
CA GLU A 90 18.85 8.11 -22.02
C GLU A 90 17.84 9.19 -22.43
N PRO A 91 17.73 10.31 -21.69
CA PRO A 91 16.78 11.36 -22.03
C PRO A 91 17.09 11.98 -23.38
N VAL A 92 16.05 12.21 -24.19
CA VAL A 92 16.18 12.91 -25.48
C VAL A 92 16.75 14.32 -25.26
N VAL A 93 16.24 15.02 -24.24
CA VAL A 93 16.77 16.33 -23.81
C VAL A 93 17.50 16.14 -22.49
N ARG A 94 18.82 16.32 -22.53
CA ARG A 94 19.72 16.15 -21.39
C ARG A 94 19.78 17.46 -20.62
N GLN A 95 19.09 17.54 -19.48
CA GLN A 95 19.18 18.70 -18.58
C GLN A 95 20.33 18.55 -17.59
N LYS A 96 20.17 17.66 -16.61
CA LYS A 96 21.16 17.41 -15.54
C LYS A 96 22.07 16.22 -15.83
N PHE A 97 21.55 15.18 -16.48
CA PHE A 97 22.26 13.92 -16.74
C PHE A 97 22.03 13.44 -18.17
N ALA A 98 23.06 12.82 -18.76
CA ALA A 98 22.97 12.18 -20.08
C ALA A 98 22.39 10.76 -20.02
N ALA A 99 22.51 10.10 -18.87
CA ALA A 99 22.01 8.75 -18.60
C ALA A 99 21.49 8.71 -17.15
N ILE A 100 20.32 8.09 -16.96
CA ILE A 100 19.66 7.95 -15.67
C ILE A 100 19.46 6.46 -15.40
N ARG A 101 19.99 5.95 -14.29
CA ARG A 101 19.73 4.57 -13.87
C ARG A 101 18.37 4.50 -13.19
N ASP A 102 17.42 3.79 -13.80
CA ASP A 102 16.10 3.51 -13.26
C ASP A 102 16.14 2.12 -12.60
N ARG A 103 16.37 2.10 -11.28
CA ARG A 103 16.54 0.88 -10.49
C ARG A 103 15.62 0.87 -9.27
N TYR A 104 14.69 -0.09 -9.23
CA TYR A 104 13.71 -0.23 -8.15
C TYR A 104 13.24 -1.67 -7.99
N ASN A 105 12.62 -1.94 -6.85
CA ASN A 105 11.71 -3.07 -6.71
C ASN A 105 10.26 -2.57 -6.80
N GLU A 106 9.39 -3.38 -7.38
CA GLU A 106 7.98 -3.07 -7.60
C GLU A 106 7.09 -4.14 -6.97
N LEU A 107 5.98 -3.71 -6.39
CA LEU A 107 4.88 -4.56 -5.96
C LEU A 107 3.59 -4.06 -6.61
N LYS A 108 2.98 -4.90 -7.43
CA LYS A 108 1.65 -4.68 -8.00
C LYS A 108 0.62 -5.49 -7.23
N LEU A 109 -0.33 -4.81 -6.58
CA LEU A 109 -1.49 -5.41 -5.95
C LEU A 109 -2.67 -5.27 -6.89
N SER A 110 -3.18 -6.39 -7.42
CA SER A 110 -4.39 -6.42 -8.23
C SER A 110 -5.60 -6.62 -7.31
N LEU A 111 -6.57 -5.72 -7.44
CA LEU A 111 -7.72 -5.62 -6.55
C LEU A 111 -9.02 -5.77 -7.34
N ASP A 112 -10.04 -6.24 -6.65
CA ASP A 112 -11.37 -6.31 -7.24
C ASP A 112 -11.93 -4.94 -7.56
N GLY A 113 -12.79 -4.87 -8.58
CA GLY A 113 -13.23 -3.60 -9.16
C GLY A 113 -12.42 -3.16 -10.37
N GLY A 114 -11.56 -4.04 -10.90
CA GLY A 114 -10.84 -3.81 -12.15
C GLY A 114 -9.75 -2.75 -12.01
N TYR A 115 -8.99 -2.80 -10.92
CA TYR A 115 -7.87 -1.89 -10.71
C TYR A 115 -6.71 -2.56 -9.98
N ALA A 116 -5.55 -1.92 -10.03
CA ALA A 116 -4.37 -2.28 -9.28
C ALA A 116 -3.77 -1.05 -8.61
N VAL A 117 -3.03 -1.26 -7.52
CA VAL A 117 -2.10 -0.27 -6.97
C VAL A 117 -0.70 -0.81 -7.12
N VAL A 118 0.17 -0.02 -7.75
CA VAL A 118 1.57 -0.38 -7.99
C VAL A 118 2.45 0.50 -7.14
N PHE A 119 3.23 -0.11 -6.25
CA PHE A 119 4.26 0.55 -5.46
C PHE A 119 5.64 0.29 -6.07
N ARG A 120 6.51 1.30 -6.05
CA ARG A 120 7.94 1.18 -6.39
C ARG A 120 8.77 1.72 -5.25
N ALA A 121 9.78 0.96 -4.85
CA ALA A 121 10.79 1.38 -3.90
C ALA A 121 12.14 1.51 -4.61
N TYR A 122 12.60 2.75 -4.70
CA TYR A 122 13.94 3.14 -5.13
C TYR A 122 14.84 3.27 -3.89
N ASN A 123 16.14 3.39 -4.07
CA ASN A 123 17.04 3.68 -2.94
C ASN A 123 16.84 5.10 -2.41
N GLU A 124 16.31 6.00 -3.24
CA GLU A 124 16.15 7.43 -2.97
C GLU A 124 14.70 7.84 -2.68
N GLY A 125 13.73 6.92 -2.78
CA GLY A 125 12.33 7.26 -2.55
C GLY A 125 11.34 6.17 -2.90
N VAL A 126 10.06 6.52 -2.75
CA VAL A 126 8.93 5.64 -3.00
C VAL A 126 7.98 6.34 -3.96
N ALA A 127 7.40 5.57 -4.88
CA ALA A 127 6.31 6.03 -5.74
C ALA A 127 5.16 5.02 -5.71
N TYR A 128 3.95 5.49 -5.94
CA TYR A 128 2.81 4.62 -6.22
C TYR A 128 1.98 5.17 -7.38
N ARG A 129 1.14 4.32 -7.96
CA ARG A 129 0.07 4.73 -8.88
C ARG A 129 -1.10 3.77 -8.84
N PHE A 130 -2.28 4.28 -9.18
CA PHE A 130 -3.42 3.45 -9.57
C PHE A 130 -3.30 3.05 -11.05
N GLU A 131 -3.61 1.80 -11.37
CA GLU A 131 -3.81 1.32 -12.74
C GLU A 131 -5.24 0.81 -12.83
N THR A 132 -5.99 1.20 -13.85
CA THR A 132 -7.39 0.78 -14.04
C THR A 132 -7.53 -0.04 -15.31
N SER A 133 -8.37 -1.07 -15.27
CA SER A 133 -8.78 -1.88 -16.41
C SER A 133 -10.31 -1.90 -16.52
N LEU A 134 -10.91 -0.71 -16.43
CA LEU A 134 -12.35 -0.48 -16.53
C LEU A 134 -12.83 -0.70 -17.98
N GLY A 135 -14.08 -1.13 -18.13
CA GLY A 135 -14.66 -1.38 -19.45
C GLY A 135 -15.02 -0.11 -20.23
N GLN A 136 -15.19 1.01 -19.52
CA GLN A 136 -15.52 2.31 -20.10
C GLN A 136 -14.31 2.95 -20.79
N LYS A 137 -14.52 3.51 -21.98
CA LYS A 137 -13.46 4.22 -22.74
C LYS A 137 -13.01 5.52 -22.07
N GLN A 138 -13.90 6.15 -21.32
CA GLN A 138 -13.66 7.39 -20.60
C GLN A 138 -14.37 7.30 -19.25
N VAL A 139 -13.74 7.90 -18.26
CA VAL A 139 -14.19 7.95 -16.86
C VAL A 139 -13.80 9.30 -16.29
N LYS A 140 -14.59 9.80 -15.35
CA LYS A 140 -14.33 11.02 -14.61
C LYS A 140 -13.87 10.69 -13.20
N ILE A 141 -12.77 11.32 -12.79
CA ILE A 141 -12.27 11.29 -11.42
C ILE A 141 -12.91 12.46 -10.68
N TYR A 142 -13.60 12.17 -9.58
CA TYR A 142 -14.24 13.16 -8.72
C TYR A 142 -13.38 13.56 -7.53
N GLY A 143 -12.40 12.73 -7.16
CA GLY A 143 -11.44 13.06 -6.13
C GLY A 143 -10.35 11.99 -5.99
N GLU A 144 -9.22 12.42 -5.47
CA GLU A 144 -8.14 11.53 -5.04
C GLU A 144 -7.82 11.85 -3.57
N GLU A 145 -7.68 10.80 -2.78
CA GLU A 145 -7.07 10.88 -1.47
C GLU A 145 -5.63 10.35 -1.58
N ALA A 146 -4.67 11.25 -1.37
CA ALA A 146 -3.25 10.95 -1.30
C ALA A 146 -2.72 11.52 0.03
N ASN A 147 -2.88 10.75 1.12
CA ASN A 147 -2.54 11.23 2.44
C ASN A 147 -1.07 10.96 2.76
N PHE A 148 -0.33 12.00 3.15
CA PHE A 148 1.06 11.88 3.61
C PHE A 148 1.10 12.14 5.12
N ARG A 149 0.91 11.08 5.89
CA ARG A 149 0.87 11.15 7.36
C ARG A 149 2.27 10.98 7.95
N PHE A 150 2.95 12.09 8.19
CA PHE A 150 4.29 12.09 8.79
C PHE A 150 4.31 11.44 10.19
N SER A 151 5.36 10.67 10.48
CA SER A 151 5.55 9.96 11.75
C SER A 151 5.86 10.88 12.94
N SER A 152 6.21 12.13 12.68
CA SER A 152 6.57 13.12 13.69
C SER A 152 6.28 14.54 13.20
N ASN A 153 6.47 15.51 14.08
CA ASN A 153 6.34 16.93 13.76
C ASN A 153 7.61 17.45 13.06
N PHE A 154 7.67 17.29 11.74
CA PHE A 154 8.79 17.78 10.93
C PHE A 154 8.62 19.25 10.56
N VAL A 155 9.74 19.94 10.36
CA VAL A 155 9.76 21.23 9.67
C VAL A 155 9.42 20.98 8.21
N VAL A 156 8.40 21.68 7.71
CA VAL A 156 7.95 21.59 6.31
C VAL A 156 8.26 22.90 5.60
N TYR A 157 8.85 22.79 4.42
CA TYR A 157 8.96 23.89 3.46
C TYR A 157 7.92 23.65 2.38
N TYR A 158 6.93 24.53 2.27
CA TYR A 158 5.90 24.45 1.24
C TYR A 158 5.75 25.82 0.57
N PRO A 159 5.58 25.87 -0.76
CA PRO A 159 5.17 27.10 -1.43
C PRO A 159 3.71 27.39 -1.06
N GLN A 160 3.44 28.60 -0.57
CA GLN A 160 2.06 29.06 -0.41
C GLN A 160 1.51 29.40 -1.80
N GLU A 161 0.37 28.81 -2.13
CA GLU A 161 -0.40 29.12 -3.33
C GLU A 161 -1.77 29.61 -2.90
N ASP A 162 -2.15 30.82 -3.31
CA ASP A 162 -3.45 31.41 -2.97
C ASP A 162 -4.55 30.94 -3.93
N SER A 163 -4.18 30.45 -5.13
CA SER A 163 -5.10 29.89 -6.12
C SER A 163 -4.40 28.92 -7.08
N PHE A 164 -5.17 28.05 -7.73
CA PHE A 164 -4.67 27.24 -8.84
C PHE A 164 -4.60 28.10 -10.11
N TYR A 165 -3.43 28.23 -10.71
CA TYR A 165 -3.33 28.67 -12.10
C TYR A 165 -3.98 27.60 -12.99
N SER A 166 -5.14 27.92 -13.57
CA SER A 166 -5.83 27.11 -14.59
C SER A 166 -5.44 27.57 -15.99
#